data_AF-A0A229T2H3-F1
#
_entry.id   AF-A0A229T2H3-F1
#
_cell.length_a   1.000
_cell.length_b   1.000
_cell.length_c   1.000
_cell.angle_alpha   90.00
_cell.angle_beta   90.00
_cell.angle_gamma   90.00
#
_symmetry.space_group_name_H-M   'P 1'
#
loop_
_entity.id
_entity.type
_entity.pdbx_description
1 polymer ?
#
loop_
_entity_poly.entity_id
_entity_poly.type
_entity_poly.pdbx_seq_one_letter_code
_entity_poly.pdbx_strand_id
1 'polypeptide(L)' 'MADQDIIANIDKLIAEEHELRSRSVGGGLSEEDRARMRRVEEQLDQCWDLLRQRRAAREFGEDPDKAQARPVGEVESYRQ' A
#
# COMPACT_ATOMS: atom_id res chain seq x y z
N MET A 1 12.44 7.67 -3.50
CA MET A 1 11.04 7.67 -3.98
C MET A 1 10.40 8.97 -3.55
N ALA A 2 9.82 9.73 -4.48
CA ALA A 2 9.16 10.98 -4.15
C ALA A 2 7.78 10.69 -3.52
N ASP A 3 7.23 11.63 -2.75
CA ASP A 3 5.87 11.51 -2.21
C ASP A 3 4.83 11.24 -3.33
N GLN A 4 5.11 11.74 -4.54
CA GLN A 4 4.31 11.51 -5.73
C GLN A 4 4.31 10.04 -6.18
N ASP A 5 5.42 9.30 -6.05
CA ASP A 5 5.45 7.86 -6.35
C ASP A 5 4.56 7.08 -5.38
N ILE A 6 4.58 7.47 -4.09
CA ILE A 6 3.75 6.83 -3.06
C ILE A 6 2.27 7.06 -3.36
N ILE A 7 1.88 8.30 -3.69
CA ILE A 7 0.50 8.63 -4.07
C ILE A 7 0.09 7.86 -5.32
N ALA A 8 0.94 7.82 -6.35
CA ALA A 8 0.66 7.05 -7.57
C ALA A 8 0.50 5.54 -7.30
N ASN A 9 1.23 5.00 -6.32
CA ASN A 9 1.06 3.61 -5.90
C ASN A 9 -0.26 3.39 -5.15
N ILE A 10 -0.64 4.31 -4.27
CA ILE A 10 -1.95 4.30 -3.59
C ILE A 10 -3.09 4.31 -4.61
N ASP A 11 -3.05 5.18 -5.61
CA ASP A 11 -4.06 5.23 -6.68
C ASP A 11 -4.20 3.89 -7.42
N LYS A 12 -3.08 3.24 -7.76
CA LYS A 12 -3.09 1.91 -8.39
C LYS A 12 -3.71 0.84 -7.49
N LEU A 13 -3.37 0.85 -6.21
CA LEU A 13 -3.89 -0.11 -5.23
C LEU A 13 -5.40 0.08 -5.01
N ILE A 14 -5.88 1.32 -4.94
CA ILE A 14 -7.32 1.63 -4.86
C ILE A 14 -8.04 1.14 -6.13
N ALA A 15 -7.47 1.37 -7.31
CA ALA A 15 -8.04 0.86 -8.56
C ALA A 15 -8.15 -0.68 -8.55
N GLU A 16 -7.12 -1.38 -8.08
CA GLU A 16 -7.13 -2.84 -7.94
C GLU A 16 -8.20 -3.31 -6.93
N GLU A 17 -8.34 -2.63 -5.78
CA GLU A 17 -9.41 -2.93 -4.81
C GLU A 17 -10.81 -2.80 -5.44
N HIS A 18 -11.04 -1.72 -6.20
CA HIS A 18 -12.29 -1.49 -6.91
C HIS A 18 -12.59 -2.58 -7.94
N GLU A 19 -11.59 -3.02 -8.71
CA GLU A 19 -11.75 -4.13 -9.64
C GLU A 19 -12.09 -5.45 -8.94
N LEU A 20 -11.38 -5.78 -7.85
CA LEU A 20 -11.64 -6.98 -7.06
C LEU A 20 -13.05 -6.94 -6.46
N ARG A 21 -13.45 -5.80 -5.90
CA ARG A 21 -14.80 -5.60 -5.36
C ARG A 21 -15.86 -5.72 -6.45
N SER A 22 -15.61 -5.18 -7.64
CA SER A 22 -16.54 -5.28 -8.78
C SER A 22 -16.70 -6.73 -9.26
N ARG A 23 -15.62 -7.51 -9.30
CA ARG A 23 -15.67 -8.96 -9.65
C ARG A 23 -16.46 -9.78 -8.64
N SER A 24 -16.50 -9.32 -7.39
CA SER A 24 -17.22 -9.97 -6.29
C SER A 24 -18.73 -9.76 -6.35
N VAL A 25 -19.19 -8.78 -7.13
CA VAL A 25 -20.62 -8.47 -7.28
C VAL A 25 -21.28 -9.60 -8.06
N GLY A 26 -22.16 -10.36 -7.39
CA GLY A 26 -22.97 -11.42 -7.99
C GLY A 26 -22.58 -12.86 -7.61
N GLY A 27 -21.37 -13.07 -7.10
CA GLY A 27 -20.88 -14.42 -6.71
C GLY A 27 -20.14 -14.50 -5.37
N GLY A 28 -19.84 -13.36 -4.74
CA GLY A 28 -18.99 -13.28 -3.55
C GLY A 28 -17.49 -13.33 -3.88
N LEU A 29 -16.66 -12.87 -2.96
CA LEU A 29 -15.19 -12.93 -3.08
C LEU A 29 -14.72 -14.38 -2.93
N SER A 30 -13.99 -14.89 -3.94
CA SER A 30 -13.24 -16.15 -3.83
C SER A 30 -12.16 -16.03 -2.76
N GLU A 31 -11.67 -17.15 -2.22
CA GLU A 31 -10.56 -17.12 -1.24
C GLU A 31 -9.32 -16.41 -1.80
N GLU A 32 -9.06 -16.55 -3.10
CA GLU A 32 -7.99 -15.85 -3.81
C GLU A 32 -8.23 -14.33 -3.85
N ASP A 33 -9.45 -13.88 -4.18
CA ASP A 33 -9.78 -12.46 -4.18
C ASP A 33 -9.70 -11.86 -2.77
N ARG A 34 -10.10 -12.61 -1.75
CA ARG A 34 -9.96 -12.19 -0.34
C ARG A 34 -8.50 -12.09 0.09
N ALA A 35 -7.65 -13.01 -0.37
CA ALA A 35 -6.21 -12.94 -0.10
C ALA A 35 -5.57 -11.75 -0.80
N ARG A 36 -6.01 -11.46 -2.03
CA ARG A 36 -5.52 -10.32 -2.80
C ARG A 36 -5.99 -8.98 -2.23
N MET A 37 -7.25 -8.89 -1.83
CA MET A 37 -7.81 -7.72 -1.14
C MET A 37 -7.01 -7.39 0.13
N ARG A 38 -6.70 -8.40 0.96
CA ARG A 38 -5.84 -8.20 2.14
C ARG A 38 -4.45 -7.66 1.78
N ARG A 39 -3.79 -8.22 0.76
CA ARG A 39 -2.50 -7.71 0.29
C ARG A 39 -2.57 -6.27 -0.19
N VAL A 40 -3.66 -5.88 -0.84
CA VAL A 40 -3.88 -4.51 -1.30
C VAL A 40 -4.05 -3.57 -0.09
N GLU A 41 -4.84 -3.96 0.91
CA GLU A 41 -5.02 -3.21 2.15
C GLU A 41 -3.70 -3.05 2.92
N GLU A 42 -2.91 -4.11 3.05
CA GLU A 42 -1.59 -4.07 3.72
C GLU A 42 -0.62 -3.12 3.00
N GLN A 43 -0.61 -3.11 1.67
CA GLN A 43 0.22 -2.20 0.89
C GLN A 43 -0.26 -0.75 0.99
N LEU A 44 -1.57 -0.51 1.06
CA LEU A 44 -2.14 0.81 1.28
C LEU A 44 -1.73 1.37 2.64
N ASP A 45 -1.85 0.57 3.70
CA ASP A 45 -1.44 0.97 5.06
C ASP A 45 0.05 1.34 5.10
N GLN A 46 0.90 0.52 4.48
CA GLN A 46 2.33 0.83 4.34
C GLN A 46 2.55 2.15 3.60
N CYS A 47 1.88 2.39 2.47
CA CYS A 47 2.04 3.64 1.71
C CYS A 47 1.60 4.86 2.55
N TRP A 48 0.52 4.74 3.30
CA TRP A 48 0.03 5.80 4.20
C TRP A 48 0.97 6.06 5.38
N ASP A 49 1.55 5.02 5.99
CA ASP A 49 2.53 5.16 7.07
C ASP A 49 3.79 5.90 6.59
N LEU A 50 4.29 5.56 5.40
CA LEU A 50 5.43 6.23 4.78
C LEU A 50 5.15 7.71 4.49
N LEU A 51 3.96 8.02 3.95
CA LEU A 51 3.58 9.40 3.69
C LEU A 51 3.49 10.20 5.00
N ARG A 52 2.95 9.59 6.06
CA ARG A 52 2.86 10.20 7.39
C ARG A 52 4.25 10.42 7.98
N GLN A 53 5.15 9.44 7.92
CA GLN A 53 6.52 9.55 8.41
C GLN A 53 7.28 10.68 7.69
N ARG A 54 7.13 10.79 6.36
CA ARG A 54 7.74 11.87 5.56
C ARG A 54 7.17 13.24 5.91
N ARG A 55 5.86 13.35 6.15
CA ARG A 55 5.23 14.60 6.60
C ARG A 55 5.72 15.01 7.98
N ALA A 56 5.80 14.06 8.93
CA ALA A 56 6.35 14.33 10.26
C ALA A 56 7.80 14.80 10.16
N ALA A 57 8.66 14.11 9.39
CA ALA A 57 10.05 14.54 9.19
C ALA A 57 10.13 15.99 8.66
N ARG A 58 9.31 16.36 7.67
CA ARG A 58 9.24 17.75 7.18
C ARG A 58 8.79 18.75 8.26
N GLU A 59 7.81 18.38 9.08
CA GLU A 59 7.27 19.25 10.13
C GLU A 59 8.29 19.49 11.26
N PHE A 60 9.08 18.47 11.61
CA PHE A 60 10.14 18.57 12.63
C PHE A 60 11.49 19.07 12.07
N GLY A 61 11.57 19.40 10.78
CA GLY A 61 12.80 19.86 10.13
C GLY A 61 13.86 18.76 9.94
N GLU A 62 13.45 17.50 10.07
CA GLU A 62 14.26 16.33 9.74
C GLU A 62 14.25 16.05 8.24
N ASP A 63 15.29 15.39 7.75
CA ASP A 63 15.44 15.13 6.32
C ASP A 63 14.37 14.10 5.86
N PRO A 64 13.40 14.49 5.02
CA PRO A 64 12.32 13.61 4.61
C PRO A 64 12.77 12.50 3.66
N ASP A 65 13.99 12.58 3.10
CA ASP A 65 14.58 11.53 2.28
C ASP A 65 15.30 10.47 3.14
N LYS A 66 15.61 10.78 4.41
CA LYS A 66 16.03 9.77 5.40
C LYS A 66 14.89 8.90 5.91
N ALA A 67 13.63 9.31 5.72
CA ALA A 67 12.48 8.43 5.91
C ALA A 67 12.48 7.38 4.79
N GLN A 68 13.37 6.40 4.91
CA GLN A 68 13.41 5.26 4.04
C GLN A 68 12.19 4.41 4.32
N ALA A 69 11.47 4.07 3.26
CA ALA A 69 10.55 2.97 3.32
C ALA A 69 11.29 1.78 3.89
N ARG A 70 10.84 1.25 5.05
CA ARG A 70 11.39 0.00 5.54
C ARG A 70 11.33 -0.97 4.36
N PRO A 71 12.47 -1.57 3.95
CA PRO A 71 12.47 -2.42 2.77
C PRO A 71 11.40 -3.49 2.97
N VAL A 72 10.50 -3.62 2.00
CA VAL A 72 9.47 -4.66 1.98
C VAL A 72 10.06 -6.08 1.83
N GLY A 73 11.37 -6.23 1.99
CA GLY A 73 12.12 -7.48 1.87
C GLY A 73 11.85 -8.51 2.98
N GLU A 74 10.93 -8.24 3.90
CA GLU A 74 10.49 -9.21 4.93
C GLU A 74 8.98 -9.51 4.88
N VAL A 75 8.27 -9.09 3.82
CA VAL A 75 6.92 -9.59 3.52
C VAL A 75 6.89 -10.35 2.18
N GLU A 76 8.07 -10.69 1.62
CA GLU A 76 8.23 -11.74 0.61
C GLU A 76 8.39 -13.14 1.22
N SER A 77 7.83 -13.36 2.42
CA SER A 77 7.70 -14.70 3.01
C SER A 77 6.24 -15.08 3.30
N TYR A 78 5.32 -14.58 2.48
CA TYR A 78 3.98 -15.14 2.39
C TYR A 78 3.66 -15.63 0.98
N ARG A 79 4.14 -16.86 0.76
CA ARG A 79 3.61 -17.93 -0.11
C ARG A 79 4.07 -17.94 -1.57
N GLN A 80 5.21 -18.59 -1.79
CA GLN A 80 5.35 -19.60 -2.85
C GLN A 80 4.43 -20.79 -2.55
#